data_AF-A0A7J4U5L5-F1
#
_entry.id   AF-A0A7J4U5L5-F1
#
_cell.length_a   1.000
_cell.length_b   1.000
_cell.length_c   1.000
_cell.angle_alpha   90.00
_cell.angle_beta   90.00
_cell.angle_gamma   90.00
#
_symmetry.space_group_name_H-M   'P 1'
#
loop_
_entity.id
_entity.type
_entity.pdbx_description
1 polymer ?
#
loop_
_entity_poly.entity_id
_entity_poly.type
_entity_poly.pdbx_seq_one_letter_code
_entity_poly.pdbx_strand_id
1 'polypeptide(L)'
;MSNSEEFLCLNAFIQNFDWLPIREILGKTRFSRRGRKKDFEPINLFKTFVLKSYLLVDDNTTLVKRLHENHAYLEFCNLKKIPSHDTLSKFEKIFSYKFIEIFEFLDDVLENCKVFENDDMSFDGTDIPVPFKNKQSAHRYHFGAKSNKKKFHGF
;
A
#
# COMPACT_ATOMS: atom_id res chain seq x y z
N MET A 1 2.33 -11.42 20.59
CA MET A 1 0.88 -11.23 20.42
C MET A 1 0.36 -12.39 19.59
N SER A 2 -0.87 -12.85 19.80
CA SER A 2 -1.40 -13.98 19.01
C SER A 2 -1.82 -13.49 17.62
N ASN A 3 -1.59 -14.27 16.56
CA ASN A 3 -1.98 -13.92 15.18
C ASN A 3 -3.47 -13.50 15.04
N SER A 4 -4.32 -13.89 16.00
CA SER A 4 -5.73 -13.48 16.08
C SER A 4 -5.94 -12.04 16.51
N GLU A 5 -5.16 -11.50 17.45
CA GLU A 5 -5.32 -10.11 17.92
C GLU A 5 -4.87 -9.10 16.87
N GLU A 6 -3.75 -9.39 16.18
CA GLU A 6 -3.23 -8.55 15.10
C GLU A 6 -4.21 -8.47 13.93
N PHE A 7 -4.89 -9.58 13.61
CA PHE A 7 -5.88 -9.61 12.54
C PHE A 7 -7.14 -8.81 12.90
N LEU A 8 -7.54 -8.81 14.18
CA LEU A 8 -8.65 -7.98 14.66
C LEU A 8 -8.32 -6.48 14.53
N CYS A 9 -7.10 -6.07 14.87
CA CYS A 9 -6.64 -4.69 14.67
C CYS A 9 -6.64 -4.30 13.19
N LEU A 10 -6.14 -5.18 12.32
CA LEU A 10 -6.14 -4.95 10.87
C LEU A 10 -7.57 -4.82 10.31
N ASN A 11 -8.48 -5.68 10.77
CA ASN A 11 -9.88 -5.65 10.35
C ASN A 11 -10.57 -4.35 10.82
N ALA A 12 -10.32 -3.92 12.05
CA ALA A 12 -10.82 -2.65 12.58
C ALA A 12 -10.27 -1.45 11.80
N PHE A 13 -8.99 -1.46 11.44
CA PHE A 13 -8.40 -0.43 10.57
C PHE A 13 -9.12 -0.37 9.22
N ILE A 14 -9.30 -1.51 8.55
CA ILE A 14 -9.94 -1.56 7.22
C ILE A 14 -11.38 -1.04 7.24
N GLN A 15 -12.14 -1.31 8.30
CA GLN A 15 -13.52 -0.84 8.42
C GLN A 15 -13.60 0.69 8.54
N ASN A 16 -12.58 1.31 9.13
CA ASN A 16 -12.55 2.75 9.38
C ASN A 16 -11.72 3.53 8.34
N PHE A 17 -10.92 2.84 7.54
CA PHE A 17 -10.09 3.46 6.51
C PHE A 17 -10.94 3.92 5.32
N ASP A 18 -10.75 5.16 4.89
CA ASP A 18 -11.39 5.67 3.68
C ASP A 18 -10.70 5.12 2.42
N TRP A 19 -11.35 4.14 1.79
CA TRP A 19 -10.86 3.50 0.57
C TRP A 19 -11.14 4.32 -0.70
N LEU A 20 -11.91 5.42 -0.62
CA LEU A 20 -12.31 6.20 -1.79
C LEU A 20 -11.09 6.71 -2.60
N PRO A 21 -10.06 7.31 -1.99
CA PRO A 21 -8.90 7.82 -2.73
C PRO A 21 -8.13 6.70 -3.45
N ILE A 22 -7.91 5.57 -2.79
CA ILE A 22 -7.27 4.39 -3.39
C ILE A 22 -8.11 3.85 -4.56
N ARG A 23 -9.44 3.81 -4.39
CA ARG A 23 -10.36 3.39 -5.44
C ARG A 23 -10.27 4.30 -6.67
N GLU A 24 -10.15 5.60 -6.48
CA GLU A 24 -9.97 6.56 -7.56
C GLU A 24 -8.64 6.37 -8.29
N ILE A 25 -7.53 6.25 -7.55
CA ILE A 25 -6.19 5.97 -8.11
C ILE A 25 -6.25 4.71 -8.98
N LEU A 26 -6.79 3.61 -8.46
CA LEU A 26 -6.96 2.37 -9.22
C LEU A 26 -7.93 2.53 -10.40
N GLY A 27 -8.97 3.35 -10.27
CA GLY A 27 -9.99 3.65 -11.27
C GLY A 27 -9.49 4.42 -12.50
N LYS A 28 -8.39 5.17 -12.39
CA LYS A 28 -7.80 5.97 -13.49
C LYS A 28 -7.36 5.13 -14.71
N THR A 29 -7.33 3.80 -14.62
CA THR A 29 -6.92 2.94 -15.76
C THR A 29 -8.06 2.81 -16.78
N ARG A 30 -7.83 3.30 -18.01
CA ARG A 30 -8.76 3.11 -19.14
C ARG A 30 -8.78 1.63 -19.56
N PHE A 31 -9.71 0.86 -19.01
CA PHE A 31 -10.05 -0.44 -19.58
C PHE A 31 -11.05 -0.25 -20.71
N SER A 32 -10.77 -0.81 -21.88
CA SER A 32 -11.77 -0.96 -22.94
C SER A 32 -12.96 -1.75 -22.37
N ARG A 33 -14.12 -1.11 -22.26
CA ARG A 33 -15.36 -1.67 -21.70
C ARG A 33 -16.18 -2.46 -22.74
N ARG A 34 -15.57 -2.98 -23.81
CA ARG A 34 -16.30 -3.80 -24.78
C ARG A 34 -16.62 -5.18 -24.18
N GLY A 35 -17.84 -5.31 -23.64
CA GLY A 35 -18.59 -6.57 -23.54
C GLY A 35 -18.38 -7.47 -22.33
N ARG A 36 -17.30 -7.31 -21.54
CA ARG A 36 -17.09 -8.13 -20.32
C ARG A 36 -17.35 -7.35 -19.04
N LYS A 37 -18.33 -7.80 -18.25
CA LYS A 37 -18.42 -7.43 -16.82
C LYS A 37 -17.17 -7.96 -16.13
N LYS A 38 -16.49 -7.10 -15.38
CA LYS A 38 -15.36 -7.56 -14.55
C LYS A 38 -15.92 -8.31 -13.35
N ASP A 39 -15.32 -9.47 -13.11
CA ASP A 39 -15.65 -10.33 -11.99
C ASP A 39 -15.21 -9.78 -10.63
N PHE A 40 -14.21 -8.90 -10.63
CA PHE A 40 -13.60 -8.33 -9.44
C PHE A 40 -13.36 -6.84 -9.61
N GLU A 41 -13.67 -6.06 -8.58
CA GLU A 41 -13.26 -4.66 -8.53
C GLU A 41 -11.75 -4.58 -8.18
N PRO A 42 -10.99 -3.67 -8.82
CA PRO A 42 -9.56 -3.49 -8.53
C PRO A 42 -9.26 -3.23 -7.06
N ILE A 43 -10.13 -2.50 -6.36
CA ILE A 43 -9.96 -2.20 -4.93
C ILE A 43 -10.03 -3.47 -4.06
N ASN A 44 -10.90 -4.42 -4.41
CA ASN A 44 -11.00 -5.68 -3.67
C ASN A 44 -9.76 -6.56 -3.89
N LEU A 45 -9.19 -6.53 -5.11
CA LEU A 45 -7.91 -7.18 -5.39
C LEU A 45 -6.74 -6.46 -4.71
N PHE A 46 -6.80 -5.14 -4.56
CA PHE A 46 -5.81 -4.41 -3.77
C PHE A 46 -5.86 -4.82 -2.29
N LYS A 47 -7.06 -4.98 -1.71
CA LYS A 47 -7.19 -5.52 -0.34
C LYS A 47 -6.61 -6.92 -0.20
N THR A 48 -6.73 -7.80 -1.22
CA THR A 48 -6.04 -9.10 -1.21
C THR A 48 -4.53 -8.97 -1.23
N PHE A 49 -3.99 -7.96 -1.92
CA PHE A 49 -2.56 -7.66 -1.92
C PHE A 49 -2.10 -7.20 -0.53
N VAL A 50 -2.85 -6.31 0.12
CA VAL A 50 -2.58 -5.91 1.51
C VAL A 50 -2.61 -7.11 2.46
N LEU A 51 -3.61 -7.99 2.32
CA LEU A 51 -3.70 -9.22 3.11
C LEU A 51 -2.48 -10.14 2.88
N LYS A 52 -2.04 -10.28 1.63
CA LYS A 52 -0.86 -11.05 1.27
C LYS A 52 0.40 -10.53 1.96
N SER A 53 0.60 -9.21 1.94
CA SER A 53 1.71 -8.55 2.65
C SER A 53 1.60 -8.76 4.17
N TYR A 54 0.40 -8.62 4.74
CA TYR A 54 0.17 -8.85 6.17
C TYR A 54 0.47 -10.30 6.60
N LEU A 55 0.05 -11.29 5.80
CA LEU A 55 0.29 -12.71 6.08
C LEU A 55 1.73 -13.16 5.74
N LEU A 56 2.56 -12.27 5.20
CA LEU A 56 3.92 -12.56 4.72
C LEU A 56 3.94 -13.75 3.74
N VAL A 57 2.99 -13.78 2.81
CA VAL A 57 2.86 -14.84 1.81
C VAL A 57 3.46 -14.39 0.49
N ASP A 58 4.51 -15.08 0.02
CA ASP A 58 5.17 -14.71 -1.24
C ASP A 58 4.32 -15.06 -2.48
N ASP A 59 3.69 -16.23 -2.46
CA ASP A 59 3.00 -16.80 -3.63
C ASP A 59 1.48 -16.61 -3.61
N ASN A 60 0.93 -16.21 -4.76
CA ASN A 60 -0.50 -16.05 -4.98
C ASN A 60 -1.25 -17.39 -4.86
N THR A 61 -0.62 -18.53 -5.16
CA THR A 61 -1.24 -19.85 -4.96
C THR A 61 -1.50 -20.12 -3.48
N THR A 62 -0.54 -19.80 -2.62
CA THR A 62 -0.67 -19.94 -1.17
C THR A 62 -1.72 -18.99 -0.61
N LEU A 63 -1.77 -17.75 -1.11
CA LEU A 63 -2.82 -16.79 -0.72
C LEU A 63 -4.22 -17.32 -1.04
N VAL A 64 -4.41 -17.90 -2.24
CA VAL A 64 -5.70 -18.49 -2.64
C VAL A 64 -6.10 -19.62 -1.70
N LYS A 65 -5.17 -20.49 -1.30
CA LYS A 65 -5.45 -21.53 -0.28
C LYS A 65 -5.90 -20.92 1.04
N ARG A 66 -5.23 -19.88 1.53
CA ARG A 66 -5.63 -19.18 2.78
C ARG A 66 -7.01 -18.53 2.67
N LEU A 67 -7.36 -17.99 1.51
CA LEU A 67 -8.70 -17.45 1.24
C LEU A 67 -9.78 -18.54 1.24
N HIS A 68 -9.46 -19.78 0.84
CA HIS A 68 -10.36 -20.92 0.97
C HIS A 68 -10.53 -21.38 2.43
N GLU A 69 -9.48 -21.29 3.23
CA GLU A 69 -9.46 -21.79 4.61
C GLU A 69 -10.14 -20.85 5.60
N ASN A 70 -10.17 -19.53 5.35
CA ASN A 70 -10.67 -18.54 6.31
C ASN A 70 -11.65 -17.55 5.67
N HIS A 71 -12.92 -17.64 6.08
CA HIS A 71 -13.99 -16.74 5.60
C HIS A 71 -13.76 -15.28 5.99
N ALA A 72 -13.12 -15.01 7.13
CA ALA A 72 -12.84 -13.64 7.57
C ALA A 72 -11.92 -12.90 6.59
N TYR A 73 -11.04 -13.62 5.88
CA TYR A 73 -10.19 -13.04 4.84
C TYR A 73 -10.96 -12.64 3.58
N LEU A 74 -12.06 -13.34 3.28
CA LEU A 74 -12.95 -12.98 2.17
C LEU A 74 -13.75 -11.72 2.50
N GLU A 75 -14.26 -11.64 3.73
CA GLU A 75 -14.95 -10.45 4.24
C GLU A 75 -14.02 -9.24 4.24
N PHE A 76 -12.79 -9.41 4.74
CA PHE A 76 -11.74 -8.40 4.72
C PHE A 76 -11.52 -7.81 3.32
N CYS A 77 -11.43 -8.69 2.31
CA CYS A 77 -11.21 -8.29 0.92
C CYS A 77 -12.50 -7.86 0.19
N ASN A 78 -13.66 -7.95 0.83
CA ASN A 78 -14.99 -7.75 0.24
C ASN A 78 -15.18 -8.59 -1.04
N LEU A 79 -14.79 -9.87 -0.98
CA LEU A 79 -14.85 -10.80 -2.10
C LEU A 79 -16.08 -11.69 -2.03
N LYS A 80 -16.92 -11.67 -3.08
CA LYS A 80 -18.05 -12.61 -3.23
C LYS A 80 -17.62 -13.99 -3.72
N LYS A 81 -16.43 -14.09 -4.32
CA LYS A 81 -15.85 -15.31 -4.87
C LYS A 81 -14.33 -15.24 -4.75
N ILE A 82 -13.66 -16.37 -4.72
CA ILE A 82 -12.20 -16.42 -4.61
C ILE A 82 -11.58 -16.16 -5.98
N PRO A 83 -10.67 -15.17 -6.12
CA PRO A 83 -9.93 -14.94 -7.35
C PRO A 83 -8.92 -16.06 -7.59
N SER A 84 -8.66 -16.38 -8.86
CA SER A 84 -7.57 -17.30 -9.20
C SER A 84 -6.21 -16.63 -8.99
N HIS A 85 -5.16 -17.43 -8.80
CA HIS A 85 -3.78 -16.93 -8.71
C HIS A 85 -3.38 -16.14 -9.97
N ASP A 86 -3.84 -16.53 -11.16
CA ASP A 86 -3.65 -15.77 -12.40
C ASP A 86 -4.30 -14.39 -12.36
N THR A 87 -5.49 -14.29 -11.77
CA THR A 87 -6.22 -13.01 -11.64
C THR A 87 -5.44 -12.05 -10.74
N LEU A 88 -4.91 -12.56 -9.62
CA LEU A 88 -4.08 -11.80 -8.69
C LEU A 88 -2.77 -11.35 -9.33
N SER A 89 -2.05 -12.28 -9.95
CA SER A 89 -0.78 -11.98 -10.65
C SER A 89 -0.97 -10.97 -11.77
N LYS A 90 -2.08 -11.05 -12.51
CA LYS A 90 -2.42 -10.08 -13.55
C LYS A 90 -2.74 -8.71 -12.97
N PHE A 91 -3.41 -8.65 -11.82
CA PHE A 91 -3.66 -7.40 -11.12
C PHE A 91 -2.34 -6.75 -10.69
N GLU A 92 -1.45 -7.47 -9.99
CA GLU A 92 -0.15 -6.96 -9.54
C GLU A 92 0.65 -6.39 -10.72
N LYS A 93 0.72 -7.10 -11.85
CA LYS A 93 1.43 -6.63 -13.06
C LYS A 93 0.83 -5.37 -13.68
N ILE A 94 -0.50 -5.25 -13.71
CA ILE A 94 -1.19 -4.12 -14.34
C ILE A 94 -1.15 -2.88 -13.44
N PHE A 95 -1.15 -3.06 -12.12
CA PHE A 95 -1.33 -1.95 -11.17
C PHE A 95 -0.09 -1.63 -10.34
N SER A 96 1.02 -2.37 -10.48
CA SER A 96 2.27 -2.15 -9.75
C SER A 96 2.77 -0.70 -9.82
N TYR A 97 2.71 -0.06 -10.99
CA TYR A 97 3.14 1.32 -11.17
C TYR A 97 2.29 2.33 -10.38
N LYS A 98 1.05 1.97 -10.03
CA LYS A 98 0.17 2.80 -9.20
C LYS A 98 0.38 2.61 -7.71
N PHE A 99 1.06 1.54 -7.30
CA PHE A 99 1.32 1.31 -5.88
C PHE A 99 2.19 2.42 -5.30
N ILE A 100 3.07 3.03 -6.11
CA ILE A 100 3.83 4.23 -5.72
C ILE A 100 2.89 5.37 -5.32
N GLU A 101 1.94 5.75 -6.19
CA GLU A 101 0.96 6.81 -5.91
C GLU A 101 0.08 6.47 -4.69
N ILE A 102 -0.24 5.19 -4.48
CA ILE A 102 -1.00 4.75 -3.31
C ILE A 102 -0.15 4.85 -2.04
N PHE A 103 1.13 4.47 -2.07
CA PHE A 103 2.02 4.55 -0.91
C PHE A 103 2.35 5.99 -0.55
N GLU A 104 2.60 6.86 -1.54
CA GLU A 104 2.77 8.30 -1.30
C GLU A 104 1.53 8.90 -0.61
N PHE A 105 0.33 8.54 -1.09
CA PHE A 105 -0.91 8.95 -0.44
C PHE A 105 -1.02 8.43 1.01
N LEU A 106 -0.64 7.18 1.26
CA LEU A 106 -0.68 6.61 2.60
C LEU A 106 0.33 7.28 3.54
N ASP A 107 1.53 7.59 3.05
CA ASP A 107 2.55 8.33 3.80
C ASP A 107 2.03 9.72 4.20
N ASP A 108 1.41 10.45 3.26
CA ASP A 108 0.78 11.75 3.55
C ASP A 108 -0.32 11.63 4.62
N VAL A 109 -1.15 10.59 4.56
CA VAL A 109 -2.19 10.34 5.57
C VAL A 109 -1.57 10.08 6.94
N LEU A 110 -0.54 9.24 7.00
CA LEU A 110 0.14 8.91 8.25
C LEU A 110 0.88 10.11 8.86
N GLU A 111 1.50 10.95 8.02
CA GLU A 111 2.13 12.21 8.45
C GLU A 111 1.08 13.19 9.00
N ASN A 112 -0.05 13.37 8.31
CA ASN A 112 -1.14 14.24 8.78
C ASN A 112 -1.77 13.73 10.08
N CYS A 113 -1.83 12.41 10.26
CA CYS A 113 -2.27 11.78 11.51
C CYS A 113 -1.22 11.82 12.61
N LYS A 114 -0.04 12.41 12.36
CA LYS A 114 1.07 12.55 13.33
C LYS A 114 1.51 11.20 13.91
N VAL A 115 1.33 10.11 13.16
CA VAL A 115 1.63 8.74 13.62
C VAL A 115 3.12 8.59 13.93
N PHE A 116 3.98 9.36 13.24
CA PHE A 116 5.42 9.34 13.40
C PHE A 116 5.96 10.41 14.36
N GLU A 117 5.11 11.27 14.94
CA GLU A 117 5.56 12.27 15.92
C GLU A 117 5.94 11.56 17.24
N ASN A 118 7.24 11.53 17.56
CA ASN A 118 7.84 10.88 18.74
C ASN A 118 7.89 9.33 18.69
N ASP A 119 7.89 8.73 17.49
CA ASP A 119 8.18 7.30 17.35
C ASP A 119 9.68 7.06 17.62
N ASP A 120 10.02 6.14 18.53
CA ASP A 120 11.41 5.75 18.84
C ASP A 120 12.14 5.14 17.61
N MET A 121 11.37 4.68 16.62
CA MET A 121 11.86 4.18 15.33
C MET A 121 11.92 5.27 14.24
N SER A 122 11.49 6.51 14.53
CA SER A 122 11.69 7.65 13.64
C SER A 122 13.16 8.04 13.62
N PHE A 123 13.91 7.43 12.69
CA PHE A 123 15.32 7.75 12.53
C PHE A 123 15.46 9.11 11.87
N ASP A 124 16.23 10.01 12.47
CA ASP A 124 16.59 11.27 11.82
C ASP A 124 17.42 10.94 10.57
N GLY A 125 16.82 11.09 9.38
CA GLY A 125 17.48 10.87 8.11
C GLY A 125 18.69 11.78 7.87
N THR A 126 18.92 12.79 8.74
CA THR A 126 20.13 13.62 8.71
C THR A 126 21.32 13.01 9.45
N ASP A 127 21.14 11.94 10.23
CA ASP A 127 22.18 11.27 11.02
C ASP A 127 22.76 10.02 10.35
N ILE A 128 22.57 9.90 9.02
CA ILE A 128 23.23 8.88 8.21
C ILE A 128 24.65 9.39 7.90
N PRO A 129 25.72 8.66 8.28
CA PRO A 129 27.09 9.06 7.96
C PRO A 129 27.33 8.93 6.45
N VAL A 130 26.99 9.98 5.69
CA VAL A 130 27.32 10.08 4.28
C VAL A 130 28.82 10.32 4.11
N PRO A 131 29.53 9.50 3.32
CA PRO A 131 30.95 9.71 3.02
C PRO A 131 31.15 11.11 2.45
N PHE A 132 32.23 11.80 2.87
CA PHE A 132 32.52 13.18 2.48
C PHE A 132 32.54 13.41 0.96
N LYS A 133 32.78 12.37 0.15
CA LYS A 133 32.72 12.38 -1.32
C LYS A 133 31.30 12.61 -1.89
N ASN A 134 30.24 12.30 -1.13
CA ASN A 134 28.85 12.48 -1.56
C ASN A 134 28.23 13.78 -1.02
N LYS A 135 29.00 14.64 -0.35
CA LYS A 135 28.55 15.96 0.13
C LYS A 135 28.54 17.04 -0.96
N GLN A 136 28.77 16.68 -2.22
CA GLN A 136 28.78 17.62 -3.33
C GLN A 136 27.45 17.59 -4.08
N SER A 137 26.80 18.76 -4.04
CA SER A 137 25.56 19.20 -4.71
C SER A 137 24.29 18.36 -4.47
N ALA A 138 23.19 19.06 -4.21
CA ALA A 138 21.87 18.46 -4.10
C ALA A 138 21.47 17.77 -5.41
N HIS A 139 21.64 16.45 -5.48
CA HIS A 139 21.05 15.62 -6.51
C HIS A 139 19.53 15.58 -6.34
N ARG A 140 18.78 15.62 -7.47
CA ARG A 140 17.29 15.58 -7.52
C ARG A 140 16.64 14.40 -6.78
N TYR A 141 17.42 13.41 -6.33
CA TYR A 141 16.94 12.21 -5.66
C TYR A 141 17.32 12.13 -4.17
N HIS A 142 17.91 13.19 -3.60
CA HIS A 142 18.08 13.28 -2.14
C HIS A 142 16.80 13.79 -1.50
N PHE A 143 15.92 12.85 -1.15
CA PHE A 143 14.87 13.09 -0.18
C PHE A 143 15.50 13.32 1.19
N GLY A 144 15.13 14.42 1.84
CA GLY A 144 15.51 14.70 3.23
C GLY A 144 16.81 15.48 3.40
N ALA A 145 16.75 16.80 3.21
CA ALA A 145 17.64 17.72 3.92
C ALA A 145 16.96 19.09 4.05
N LYS A 146 16.18 19.28 5.11
CA LYS A 146 15.81 20.62 5.57
C LYS A 146 17.08 21.26 6.14
N SER A 147 17.84 21.96 5.30
CA SER A 147 18.72 23.01 5.80
C SER A 147 17.87 24.23 6.09
N ASN A 148 18.06 24.77 7.29
CA ASN A 148 17.35 25.92 7.84
C ASN A 148 17.06 27.02 6.79
N LYS A 149 15.80 27.47 6.74
CA LYS A 149 15.27 28.62 5.98
C LYS A 149 15.07 28.39 4.47
N LYS A 150 13.95 27.77 4.11
CA LYS A 150 12.92 28.28 3.17
C LYS A 150 11.92 27.17 2.86
N LYS A 151 10.64 27.52 2.89
CA LYS A 151 9.51 26.66 2.50
C LYS A 151 9.73 26.17 1.06
N PHE A 152 9.52 24.89 0.80
CA PHE A 152 9.53 24.34 -0.55
C PHE A 152 8.31 24.92 -1.32
N HIS A 153 8.57 25.75 -2.32
CA HIS A 153 7.68 25.91 -3.48
C HIS A 153 8.30 25.06 -4.59
N GLY A 154 7.64 23.97 -4.96
CA GLY A 154 7.99 23.17 -6.13
C GLY A 154 7.05 23.54 -7.29
N PHE A 155 7.64 23.85 -8.44
CA PHE A 155 6.99 23.87 -9.75
C PHE A 155 6.93 22.46 -10.33
#